data_AF-A0A523MGC1-F1
#
_entry.id   AF-A0A523MGC1-F1
#
_cell.length_a   1.000
_cell.length_b   1.000
_cell.length_c   1.000
_cell.angle_alpha   90.00
_cell.angle_beta   90.00
_cell.angle_gamma   90.00
#
_symmetry.space_group_name_H-M   'P 1'
#
loop_
_entity.id
_entity.type
_entity.pdbx_description
1 polymer ?
#
loop_
_entity_poly.entity_id
_entity_poly.type
_entity_poly.pdbx_seq_one_letter_code
_entity_poly.pdbx_strand_id
1 'polypeptide(L)'
;MPAQDNSSARARQGARDLLIKALYQWQLGGHDREELLEQFALEPEYAQIDKRYFRELLTAVIANVTSLDSLITTQADRDVKTVDVIGRAVLLLGLEELNSRPDVP
;
A
#
# COMPACT_ATOMS: atom_id res chain seq x y z
N MET A 1 25.34 -14.98 13.68
CA MET A 1 24.01 -14.42 14.01
C MET A 1 23.89 -13.12 13.24
N PRO A 2 23.02 -12.97 12.22
CA PRO A 2 22.91 -11.68 11.56
C PRO A 2 22.02 -10.77 12.41
N ALA A 3 22.50 -9.57 12.68
CA ALA A 3 21.75 -8.51 13.33
C ALA A 3 20.52 -8.19 12.49
N GLN A 4 19.34 -8.30 13.10
CA GLN A 4 18.08 -7.92 12.46
C GLN A 4 18.12 -6.42 12.13
N ASP A 5 17.93 -6.11 10.85
CA ASP A 5 17.82 -4.77 10.28
C ASP A 5 16.54 -4.08 10.75
N ASN A 6 16.58 -3.61 12.00
CA ASN A 6 15.44 -2.98 12.68
C ASN A 6 15.14 -1.56 12.13
N SER A 7 16.10 -0.97 11.41
CA SER A 7 15.96 0.29 10.68
C SER A 7 15.11 0.14 9.42
N SER A 8 15.34 -0.89 8.60
CA SER A 8 14.52 -1.11 7.39
C SER A 8 13.10 -1.58 7.74
N ALA A 9 12.94 -2.37 8.80
CA ALA A 9 11.62 -2.79 9.27
C ALA A 9 10.75 -1.59 9.69
N ARG A 10 11.31 -0.66 10.49
CA ARG A 10 10.60 0.55 10.93
C ARG A 10 10.30 1.50 9.76
N ALA A 11 11.25 1.66 8.82
CA ALA A 11 11.06 2.48 7.63
C ALA A 11 9.97 1.91 6.69
N ARG A 12 9.88 0.57 6.57
CA ARG A 12 8.79 -0.10 5.86
C ARG A 12 7.45 0.03 6.58
N GLN A 13 7.43 -0.05 7.91
CA GLN A 13 6.22 0.16 8.68
C GLN A 13 5.65 1.58 8.46
N GLY A 14 6.50 2.61 8.54
CA GLY A 14 6.08 3.97 8.19
C GLY A 14 5.63 4.12 6.73
N ALA A 15 6.26 3.39 5.80
CA ALA A 15 5.82 3.37 4.40
C ALA A 15 4.41 2.77 4.26
N ARG A 16 4.07 1.71 5.01
CA ARG A 16 2.72 1.13 5.00
C ARG A 16 1.68 2.11 5.55
N ASP A 17 1.99 2.83 6.62
CA ASP A 17 1.08 3.83 7.18
C ASP A 17 0.78 4.95 6.18
N LEU A 18 1.79 5.43 5.45
CA LEU A 18 1.59 6.41 4.38
C LEU A 18 0.88 5.81 3.16
N LEU A 19 1.15 4.55 2.80
CA LEU A 19 0.47 3.86 1.69
C LEU A 19 -1.03 3.76 1.94
N ILE A 20 -1.46 3.42 3.16
CA ILE A 20 -2.88 3.36 3.51
C ILE A 20 -3.54 4.73 3.32
N LYS A 21 -2.88 5.81 3.75
CA LYS A 21 -3.39 7.19 3.54
C LYS A 21 -3.48 7.53 2.05
N ALA A 22 -2.46 7.20 1.25
CA ALA A 22 -2.43 7.45 -0.18
C ALA A 22 -3.53 6.65 -0.91
N LEU A 23 -3.72 5.38 -0.58
CA LEU A 23 -4.77 4.53 -1.15
C LEU A 23 -6.16 4.97 -0.73
N TYR A 24 -6.34 5.49 0.48
CA TYR A 24 -7.60 6.09 0.90
C TYR A 24 -7.93 7.33 0.06
N GLN A 25 -6.97 8.24 -0.13
CA GLN A 25 -7.14 9.43 -0.97
C GLN A 25 -7.40 9.08 -2.44
N TRP A 26 -6.66 8.10 -2.98
CA TRP A 26 -6.86 7.57 -4.32
C TRP A 26 -8.30 7.07 -4.53
N GLN A 27 -8.82 6.30 -3.57
CA GLN A 27 -10.17 5.73 -3.63
C GLN A 27 -11.28 6.78 -3.55
N LEU A 28 -11.08 7.86 -2.81
CA LEU A 28 -12.09 8.91 -2.63
C LEU A 28 -12.05 10.01 -3.69
N GLY A 29 -10.85 10.43 -4.08
CA GLY A 29 -10.62 11.64 -4.87
C GLY A 29 -10.31 11.38 -6.34
N GLY A 30 -9.99 10.15 -6.73
CA GLY A 30 -9.56 9.83 -8.09
C GLY A 30 -8.25 10.51 -8.50
N HIS A 31 -7.46 10.99 -7.52
CA HIS A 31 -6.14 11.57 -7.77
C HIS A 31 -5.28 10.59 -8.55
N ASP A 32 -4.56 11.11 -9.54
CA ASP A 32 -3.64 10.28 -10.30
C ASP A 32 -2.47 9.84 -9.42
N ARG A 33 -1.93 8.66 -9.71
CA ARG A 33 -0.78 8.09 -8.99
C ARG A 33 0.36 9.10 -8.83
N GLU A 34 0.65 9.87 -9.88
CA GLU A 34 1.75 10.83 -9.89
C GLU A 34 1.49 12.01 -8.94
N GLU A 35 0.26 12.52 -8.90
CA GLU A 35 -0.16 13.56 -7.96
C GLU A 35 0.00 13.09 -6.51
N LEU A 36 -0.40 11.86 -6.21
CA LEU A 36 -0.21 11.27 -4.87
C LEU A 36 1.27 11.14 -4.53
N LEU A 37 2.10 10.66 -5.46
CA LEU A 37 3.55 10.53 -5.21
C LEU A 37 4.19 11.88 -4.90
N GLU A 38 3.83 12.93 -5.64
CA GLU A 38 4.34 14.28 -5.42
C GLU A 38 3.86 14.87 -4.09
N GLN A 39 2.56 14.75 -3.81
CA GLN A 39 1.96 15.24 -2.57
C GLN A 39 2.62 14.59 -1.35
N PHE A 40 2.71 13.26 -1.33
CA PHE A 40 3.30 12.54 -0.20
C PHE A 40 4.81 12.73 -0.10
N ALA A 41 5.51 13.06 -1.19
CA ALA A 41 6.94 13.38 -1.15
C ALA A 41 7.26 14.69 -0.41
N LEU A 42 6.28 15.58 -0.26
CA LEU A 42 6.41 16.85 0.48
C LEU A 42 6.17 16.69 1.99
N GLU A 43 5.62 15.55 2.43
CA GLU A 43 5.31 15.31 3.85
C GLU A 43 6.60 15.04 4.67
N PRO A 44 6.73 15.61 5.88
CA PRO A 44 7.88 15.36 6.76
C PRO A 44 8.14 13.88 7.05
N GLU A 45 7.07 13.09 7.19
CA GLU A 45 7.12 11.65 7.46
C GLU A 45 7.79 10.88 6.31
N TYR A 46 7.66 11.36 5.07
CA TYR A 46 8.24 10.72 3.88
C TYR A 46 9.77 10.67 3.93
N ALA A 47 10.41 11.55 4.69
CA ALA A 47 11.86 11.53 4.87
C ALA A 47 12.35 10.29 5.66
N GLN A 48 11.48 9.69 6.48
CA GLN A 48 11.84 8.61 7.41
C GLN A 48 11.43 7.21 6.93
N ILE A 49 10.75 7.11 5.78
CA ILE A 49 10.26 5.83 5.24
C ILE A 49 11.20 5.24 4.18
N ASP A 50 10.95 3.98 3.84
CA ASP A 50 11.49 3.41 2.60
C ASP A 50 10.73 3.97 1.38
N LYS A 51 11.28 5.02 0.78
CA LYS A 51 10.70 5.74 -0.36
C LYS A 51 10.54 4.87 -1.60
N ARG A 52 11.49 3.94 -1.82
CA ARG A 52 11.44 3.02 -2.96
C ARG A 52 10.30 2.04 -2.75
N TYR A 53 10.21 1.47 -1.55
CA TYR A 53 9.14 0.56 -1.17
C TYR A 53 7.76 1.21 -1.30
N PHE A 54 7.60 2.44 -0.80
CA PHE A 54 6.37 3.22 -0.94
C PHE A 54 5.98 3.39 -2.42
N ARG A 55 6.89 3.87 -3.26
CA ARG A 55 6.59 4.15 -4.67
C ARG A 55 6.28 2.88 -5.45
N GLU A 56 7.03 1.80 -5.23
CA GLU A 56 6.83 0.52 -5.90
C GLU A 56 5.45 -0.07 -5.54
N LEU A 57 5.10 -0.12 -4.26
CA LEU A 57 3.80 -0.66 -3.84
C LEU A 57 2.62 0.21 -4.25
N LEU A 58 2.70 1.54 -4.12
CA LEU A 58 1.61 2.41 -4.55
C LEU A 58 1.32 2.23 -6.05
N THR A 59 2.39 2.16 -6.85
CA THR A 59 2.28 1.94 -8.30
C THR A 59 1.68 0.58 -8.62
N ALA A 60 2.17 -0.48 -7.97
CA ALA A 60 1.73 -1.84 -8.22
C ALA A 60 0.26 -2.05 -7.80
N VAL A 61 -0.13 -1.57 -6.62
CA VAL A 61 -1.52 -1.66 -6.14
C VAL A 61 -2.48 -0.96 -7.10
N ILE A 62 -2.18 0.28 -7.51
CA ILE A 62 -3.06 1.04 -8.44
C ILE A 62 -3.15 0.34 -9.80
N ALA A 63 -2.04 -0.18 -10.32
CA ALA A 63 -2.01 -0.90 -11.60
C ALA A 63 -2.77 -2.23 -11.55
N ASN A 64 -2.72 -2.93 -10.42
CA ASN A 64 -3.31 -4.27 -10.26
C ASN A 64 -4.70 -4.25 -9.60
N VAL A 65 -5.25 -3.07 -9.28
CA VAL A 65 -6.43 -2.93 -8.41
C VAL A 65 -7.61 -3.78 -8.84
N THR A 66 -7.91 -3.86 -10.14
CA THR A 66 -9.03 -4.68 -10.65
C THR A 66 -8.79 -6.18 -10.42
N SER A 67 -7.55 -6.63 -10.57
CA SER A 67 -7.18 -8.02 -10.31
C SER A 67 -7.22 -8.33 -8.80
N LEU A 68 -6.74 -7.41 -7.98
CA LEU A 68 -6.74 -7.54 -6.52
C LEU A 68 -8.19 -7.56 -5.98
N ASP A 69 -9.05 -6.65 -6.42
CA ASP A 69 -10.48 -6.63 -6.05
C ASP A 69 -11.21 -7.93 -6.44
N SER A 70 -10.89 -8.48 -7.61
CA SER A 70 -11.46 -9.76 -8.05
C SER A 70 -11.00 -10.91 -7.16
N LEU A 71 -9.73 -10.90 -6.73
CA LEU A 71 -9.18 -11.91 -5.85
C LEU A 71 -9.79 -11.81 -4.44
N ILE A 72 -9.96 -10.59 -3.92
CA ILE A 72 -10.68 -10.34 -2.66
C ILE A 72 -12.10 -10.89 -2.73
N THR A 73 -12.84 -10.53 -3.78
CA THR A 73 -14.25 -10.97 -3.96
C THR A 73 -14.38 -12.49 -4.10
N THR A 74 -13.38 -13.16 -4.69
CA THR A 74 -13.41 -14.63 -4.85
C THR A 74 -13.17 -15.36 -3.53
N GLN A 75 -12.38 -14.77 -2.62
CA GLN A 75 -11.97 -15.41 -1.36
C GLN A 75 -12.79 -14.94 -0.15
N ALA A 76 -13.53 -13.84 -0.29
CA ALA A 76 -14.37 -13.29 0.76
C ALA A 76 -15.84 -13.69 0.58
N ASP A 77 -16.52 -14.00 1.69
CA ASP A 77 -17.98 -14.25 1.71
C ASP A 77 -18.81 -12.97 1.42
N ARG A 78 -18.15 -11.83 1.22
CA ARG A 78 -18.76 -10.51 1.00
C ARG A 78 -18.08 -9.79 -0.15
N ASP A 79 -18.86 -9.04 -0.92
CA ASP A 79 -18.35 -8.21 -2.03
C ASP A 79 -17.39 -7.14 -1.48
N VAL A 80 -16.23 -6.96 -2.13
CA VAL A 80 -15.22 -5.94 -1.79
C VAL A 80 -15.82 -4.53 -1.74
N LYS A 81 -16.90 -4.26 -2.48
CA LYS A 81 -17.64 -2.99 -2.46
C LYS A 81 -18.37 -2.72 -1.15
N THR A 82 -18.57 -3.73 -0.31
CA THR A 82 -19.18 -3.59 1.02
C THR A 82 -18.15 -3.34 2.11
N VAL A 83 -16.86 -3.47 1.79
CA VAL A 83 -15.75 -3.15 2.69
C VAL A 83 -15.59 -1.64 2.74
N ASP A 84 -15.34 -1.10 3.93
CA ASP A 84 -15.03 0.32 4.07
C ASP A 84 -13.74 0.69 3.34
N VAL A 85 -13.57 1.97 3.00
CA VAL A 85 -12.46 2.46 2.16
C VAL A 85 -11.09 2.16 2.79
N ILE A 86 -10.99 2.21 4.13
CA ILE A 86 -9.75 1.90 4.85
C ILE A 86 -9.51 0.40 4.82
N GLY A 87 -10.52 -0.42 5.14
CA GLY A 87 -10.44 -1.88 5.05
C GLY A 87 -10.02 -2.36 3.66
N ARG A 88 -10.59 -1.76 2.61
CA ARG A 88 -10.20 -2.06 1.23
C ARG A 88 -8.76 -1.67 0.94
N ALA A 89 -8.30 -0.50 1.41
CA ALA A 89 -6.89 -0.09 1.26
C ALA A 89 -5.93 -1.10 1.90
N VAL A 90 -6.25 -1.59 3.10
CA VAL A 90 -5.44 -2.59 3.81
C VAL A 90 -5.40 -3.91 3.06
N LEU A 91 -6.54 -4.39 2.54
CA LEU A 91 -6.61 -5.63 1.77
C LEU A 91 -5.82 -5.54 0.46
N LEU A 92 -5.98 -4.45 -0.28
CA LEU A 92 -5.24 -4.20 -1.53
C LEU A 92 -3.73 -4.17 -1.28
N LEU A 93 -3.30 -3.44 -0.26
CA LEU A 93 -1.90 -3.34 0.13
C LEU A 93 -1.34 -4.71 0.55
N GLY A 94 -2.04 -5.43 1.43
CA GLY A 94 -1.58 -6.71 1.93
C GLY A 94 -1.48 -7.79 0.85
N LEU A 95 -2.45 -7.83 -0.09
CA LEU A 95 -2.40 -8.78 -1.20
C LEU A 95 -1.28 -8.48 -2.20
N GLU A 96 -1.07 -7.21 -2.53
CA GLU A 96 0.04 -6.84 -3.42
C GLU A 96 1.39 -7.11 -2.75
N GLU A 97 1.51 -6.84 -1.45
CA GLU A 97 2.70 -7.14 -0.67
C GLU A 97 2.99 -8.66 -0.64
N LEU A 98 1.97 -9.49 -0.39
CA LEU A 98 2.11 -10.97 -0.44
C LEU A 98 2.50 -11.49 -1.83
N ASN A 99 1.95 -10.90 -2.90
CA ASN A 99 2.23 -11.33 -4.27
C ASN A 99 3.63 -10.89 -4.75
N SER A 100 4.04 -9.67 -4.43
CA SER A 100 5.26 -9.07 -4.96
C SER A 100 6.49 -9.29 -4.08
N ARG A 101 6.31 -9.63 -2.79
CA ARG A 101 7.39 -9.65 -1.78
C ARG A 101 7.36 -10.91 -0.91
N PRO A 102 7.74 -12.08 -1.44
CA PRO A 102 7.91 -13.29 -0.62
C PRO A 102 9.05 -13.17 0.42
N ASP A 103 9.84 -12.10 0.35
CA ASP A 103 10.92 -11.74 1.26
C ASP A 103 10.47 -11.00 2.53
N VAL A 104 9.21 -10.54 2.56
CA VAL A 104 8.61 -9.94 3.77
C VAL A 104 7.95 -11.04 4.60
N PRO A 105 8.37 -11.25 5.87
CA PRO A 105 7.87 -12.33 6.73
C PRO A 105 6.44 -12.08 7.24
#